data_AF-A0A6C0BI71-F1
#
_entry.id   AF-A0A6C0BI71-F1
#
_cell.length_a   1.000
_cell.length_b   1.000
_cell.length_c   1.000
_cell.angle_alpha   90.00
_cell.angle_beta   90.00
_cell.angle_gamma   90.00
#
_symmetry.space_group_name_H-M   'P 1'
#
loop_
_entity.id
_entity.type
_entity.pdbx_description
1 polymer ?
#
loop_
_entity_poly.entity_id
_entity_poly.type
_entity_poly.pdbx_seq_one_letter_code
_entity_poly.pdbx_strand_id
1 'polypeptide(L)'
;MSVPNFFQTTHLKPITYEPYNRKLRLWLSLFPSPRQSIVFLYTTPNYSVVTLRKHLVTTQSDTAVTLNSYIKAIMAAQVANPTLFQYIPSSKMESCDARWRELRQSTYAEAFAYRLQAQPSPLQSLHSGVHLTFQDLVHKRESLPDGSFHKLLLGFYTHLPPVRADYFATQILAFGEIPTSPNYIYHDATRSYLVLTDFKTSHIYKEITHDLPLPLHSQLILSLSLQPRTFLFVNKFHEPFNRYTFSHWANQQLETIFKKGLTLTMLRHMFISTIDFNNSTPEQLQTIGNQMGHHISQQLLYKWKSQGTEDAQDKSSEDSDS
;
A
#
# COMPACT_ATOMS: atom_id res chain seq x y z
N MET A 1 -32.73 21.50 9.61
CA MET A 1 -32.76 20.21 8.86
C MET A 1 -31.66 19.32 9.42
N SER A 2 -31.97 18.08 9.81
CA SER A 2 -30.96 17.12 10.29
C SER A 2 -29.88 16.91 9.23
N VAL A 3 -28.61 17.02 9.62
CA VAL A 3 -27.51 16.89 8.66
C VAL A 3 -27.47 15.44 8.14
N PRO A 4 -27.59 15.19 6.83
CA PRO A 4 -27.68 13.83 6.30
C PRO A 4 -26.44 13.01 6.70
N ASN A 5 -26.67 11.82 7.22
CA ASN A 5 -25.66 10.80 7.52
C ASN A 5 -25.86 9.65 6.54
N PHE A 6 -24.96 9.51 5.57
CA PHE A 6 -25.03 8.51 4.51
C PHE A 6 -24.52 7.12 4.96
N PHE A 7 -24.23 6.95 6.24
CA PHE A 7 -23.62 5.74 6.78
C PHE A 7 -24.28 5.32 8.09
N GLN A 8 -25.59 5.55 8.22
CA GLN A 8 -26.35 5.15 9.42
C GLN A 8 -26.37 3.63 9.61
N THR A 9 -26.44 2.87 8.53
CA THR A 9 -26.46 1.39 8.50
C THR A 9 -25.22 0.84 7.80
N THR A 10 -24.03 1.14 8.32
CA THR A 10 -22.76 0.68 7.75
C THR A 10 -21.96 -0.20 8.72
N HIS A 11 -21.14 -1.11 8.18
CA HIS A 11 -20.12 -1.86 8.92
C HIS A 11 -18.82 -1.04 9.13
N LEU A 12 -18.71 0.14 8.50
CA LEU A 12 -17.56 1.02 8.65
C LEU A 12 -17.51 1.62 10.07
N LYS A 13 -16.31 1.76 10.62
CA LYS A 13 -16.09 2.43 11.91
C LYS A 13 -16.30 3.95 11.80
N PRO A 14 -16.70 4.66 12.88
CA PRO A 14 -16.89 6.12 12.88
C PRO A 14 -15.72 6.92 12.31
N ILE A 15 -14.50 6.55 12.68
CA ILE A 15 -13.25 7.17 12.18
C ILE A 15 -13.12 7.11 10.64
N THR A 16 -13.82 6.19 9.98
CA THR A 16 -13.81 6.04 8.52
C THR A 16 -14.99 6.76 7.87
N TYR A 17 -16.21 6.63 8.40
CA TYR A 17 -17.39 7.22 7.74
C TYR A 17 -17.60 8.70 8.05
N GLU A 18 -17.12 9.23 9.18
CA GLU A 18 -17.26 10.65 9.52
C GLU A 18 -16.55 11.58 8.53
N PRO A 19 -15.28 11.31 8.14
CA PRO A 19 -14.63 12.06 7.07
C PRO A 19 -15.38 11.96 5.73
N TYR A 20 -15.97 10.80 5.41
CA TYR A 20 -16.73 10.60 4.18
C TYR A 20 -18.02 11.42 4.19
N ASN A 21 -18.78 11.40 5.28
CA ASN A 21 -19.96 12.26 5.44
C ASN A 21 -19.63 13.74 5.28
N ARG A 22 -18.54 14.22 5.89
CA ARG A 22 -18.12 15.61 5.78
C ARG A 22 -17.83 16.01 4.34
N LYS A 23 -17.14 15.13 3.60
CA LYS A 23 -16.83 15.30 2.18
C LYS A 23 -18.08 15.30 1.30
N LEU A 24 -18.97 14.34 1.50
CA LEU A 24 -20.21 14.24 0.73
C LEU A 24 -21.12 15.44 0.95
N ARG A 25 -21.24 15.93 2.19
CA ARG A 25 -22.01 17.14 2.50
C ARG A 25 -21.45 18.36 1.78
N LEU A 26 -20.14 18.55 1.83
CA LEU A 26 -19.49 19.64 1.09
C LEU A 26 -19.77 19.48 -0.41
N TRP A 27 -19.54 18.29 -0.97
CA TRP A 27 -19.72 18.07 -2.41
C TRP A 27 -21.15 18.31 -2.87
N LEU A 28 -22.14 17.83 -2.11
CA LEU A 28 -23.55 18.09 -2.37
C LEU A 28 -23.90 19.58 -2.29
N SER A 29 -23.31 20.32 -1.34
CA SER A 29 -23.55 21.76 -1.20
C SER A 29 -23.11 22.60 -2.40
N LEU A 30 -22.31 22.03 -3.31
CA LEU A 30 -21.88 22.69 -4.55
C LEU A 30 -22.96 22.66 -5.65
N PHE A 31 -24.06 21.95 -5.46
CA PHE A 31 -25.15 21.81 -6.43
C PHE A 31 -26.39 22.57 -5.98
N PRO A 32 -27.20 23.11 -6.92
CA PRO A 32 -28.49 23.68 -6.59
C PRO A 32 -29.44 22.59 -6.06
N SER A 33 -30.44 22.97 -5.27
CA SER A 33 -31.35 22.06 -4.54
C SER A 33 -31.91 20.87 -5.35
N PRO A 34 -32.36 20.99 -6.62
CA PRO A 34 -32.86 19.82 -7.36
C PRO A 34 -31.77 18.78 -7.69
N ARG A 35 -30.50 19.15 -7.59
CA ARG A 35 -29.33 18.32 -7.87
C ARG A 35 -28.53 17.98 -6.60
N GLN A 36 -28.97 18.44 -5.44
CA GLN A 36 -28.35 18.18 -4.14
C GLN A 36 -28.73 16.79 -3.60
N SER A 37 -28.47 15.76 -4.39
CA SER A 37 -28.79 14.36 -4.07
C SER A 37 -27.58 13.47 -4.30
N ILE A 38 -27.39 12.47 -3.43
CA ILE A 38 -26.33 11.48 -3.60
C ILE A 38 -26.54 10.63 -4.86
N VAL A 39 -27.80 10.42 -5.24
CA VAL A 39 -28.18 9.73 -6.48
C VAL A 39 -27.74 10.55 -7.68
N PHE A 40 -28.00 11.87 -7.67
CA PHE A 40 -27.54 12.77 -8.73
C PHE A 40 -26.01 12.77 -8.82
N LEU A 41 -25.33 12.89 -7.68
CA LEU A 41 -23.87 12.89 -7.60
C LEU A 41 -23.31 11.61 -8.23
N TYR A 42 -23.80 10.45 -7.81
CA TYR A 42 -23.35 9.16 -8.34
C TYR A 42 -23.64 8.98 -9.83
N THR A 43 -24.83 9.37 -10.29
CA THR A 43 -25.29 9.10 -11.67
C THR A 43 -24.76 10.10 -12.70
N THR A 44 -24.06 11.16 -12.25
CA THR A 44 -23.44 12.19 -13.10
C THR A 44 -21.95 12.37 -12.80
N PRO A 45 -21.12 11.32 -12.91
CA PRO A 45 -19.75 11.30 -12.40
C PRO A 45 -18.86 12.44 -12.93
N ASN A 46 -18.90 12.71 -14.24
CA ASN A 46 -18.09 13.75 -14.87
C ASN A 46 -18.48 15.15 -14.39
N TYR A 47 -19.78 15.47 -14.45
CA TYR A 47 -20.29 16.75 -14.00
C TYR A 47 -20.01 16.97 -12.51
N SER A 48 -20.13 15.89 -11.73
CA SER A 48 -19.87 15.91 -10.29
C SER A 48 -18.40 16.21 -9.98
N VAL A 49 -17.47 15.55 -10.67
CA VAL A 49 -16.02 15.79 -10.51
C VAL A 49 -15.63 17.18 -10.99
N VAL A 50 -16.13 17.65 -12.13
CA VAL A 50 -15.82 19.00 -12.64
C VAL A 50 -16.27 20.07 -11.65
N THR A 51 -17.48 19.93 -11.11
CA THR A 51 -18.00 20.86 -10.09
C THR A 51 -17.14 20.85 -8.82
N LEU A 52 -16.74 19.66 -8.35
CA LEU A 52 -15.86 19.53 -7.19
C LEU A 52 -14.49 20.17 -7.45
N ARG A 53 -13.85 19.87 -8.58
CA ARG A 53 -12.52 20.41 -8.91
C ARG A 53 -12.54 21.93 -8.99
N LYS A 54 -13.59 22.53 -9.57
CA LYS A 54 -13.77 24.00 -9.54
C LYS A 54 -13.70 24.56 -8.12
N HIS A 55 -14.37 23.93 -7.16
CA HIS A 55 -14.32 24.32 -5.74
C HIS A 55 -12.96 24.02 -5.07
N LEU A 56 -12.32 22.88 -5.40
CA LEU A 56 -11.01 22.55 -4.84
C LEU A 56 -9.93 23.50 -5.34
N VAL A 57 -10.03 23.99 -6.57
CA VAL A 57 -9.13 25.02 -7.12
C VAL A 57 -9.27 26.33 -6.34
N THR A 58 -10.49 26.78 -6.05
CA THR A 58 -10.70 28.03 -5.28
C THR A 58 -10.21 27.93 -3.84
N THR A 59 -10.13 26.72 -3.28
CA THR A 59 -9.61 26.47 -1.92
C THR A 59 -8.15 26.01 -1.92
N GLN A 60 -7.45 26.06 -3.05
CA GLN A 60 -6.06 25.60 -3.21
C GLN A 60 -5.82 24.16 -2.74
N SER A 61 -6.84 23.31 -2.87
CA SER A 61 -6.83 21.92 -2.42
C SER A 61 -7.05 20.91 -3.55
N ASP A 62 -7.04 21.36 -4.82
CA ASP A 62 -7.15 20.47 -6.00
C ASP A 62 -5.88 19.65 -6.18
N THR A 63 -5.82 18.56 -5.44
CA THR A 63 -4.79 17.54 -5.53
C THR A 63 -5.44 16.21 -5.85
N ALA A 64 -4.73 15.38 -6.61
CA ALA A 64 -5.21 14.06 -6.99
C ALA A 64 -5.52 13.17 -5.76
N VAL A 65 -4.79 13.34 -4.65
CA VAL A 65 -5.06 12.69 -3.35
C VAL A 65 -6.38 13.18 -2.75
N THR A 66 -6.62 14.49 -2.74
CA THR A 66 -7.84 15.08 -2.19
C THR A 66 -9.04 14.66 -3.02
N LEU A 67 -8.98 14.77 -4.34
CA LEU A 67 -10.06 14.36 -5.24
C LEU A 67 -10.42 12.87 -5.07
N ASN A 68 -9.41 12.00 -5.03
CA ASN A 68 -9.59 10.56 -4.80
C ASN A 68 -10.28 10.27 -3.45
N SER A 69 -10.04 11.07 -2.41
CA SER A 69 -10.73 10.92 -1.13
C SER A 69 -12.24 11.19 -1.21
N TYR A 70 -12.68 12.11 -2.09
CA TYR A 70 -14.09 12.36 -2.36
C TYR A 70 -14.71 11.22 -3.18
N ILE A 71 -14.01 10.75 -4.21
CA ILE A 71 -14.47 9.63 -5.05
C ILE A 71 -14.72 8.37 -4.21
N LYS A 72 -13.81 8.06 -3.28
CA LYS A 72 -14.03 6.95 -2.33
C LYS A 72 -15.27 7.12 -1.47
N ALA A 73 -15.53 8.35 -1.01
CA ALA A 73 -16.69 8.63 -0.17
C ALA A 73 -18.00 8.38 -0.91
N ILE A 74 -18.12 8.81 -2.17
CA ILE A 74 -19.36 8.59 -2.96
C ILE A 74 -19.54 7.12 -3.33
N MET A 75 -18.48 6.41 -3.72
CA MET A 75 -18.57 4.98 -4.00
C MET A 75 -18.96 4.17 -2.74
N ALA A 76 -18.36 4.50 -1.59
CA ALA A 76 -18.72 3.85 -0.32
C ALA A 76 -20.18 4.13 0.08
N ALA A 77 -20.67 5.34 -0.19
CA ALA A 77 -22.04 5.69 0.11
C ALA A 77 -23.05 4.98 -0.82
N GLN A 78 -22.71 4.72 -2.08
CA GLN A 78 -23.56 3.90 -2.94
C GLN A 78 -23.73 2.48 -2.39
N VAL A 79 -22.62 1.83 -1.99
CA VAL A 79 -22.64 0.48 -1.40
C VAL A 79 -23.42 0.46 -0.08
N ALA A 80 -23.29 1.51 0.74
CA ALA A 80 -23.95 1.59 2.03
C ALA A 80 -25.47 1.89 1.94
N ASN A 81 -25.96 2.40 0.81
CA ASN A 81 -27.35 2.84 0.66
C ASN A 81 -27.99 2.30 -0.65
N PRO A 82 -28.03 0.98 -0.88
CA PRO A 82 -28.50 0.41 -2.15
C PRO A 82 -29.94 0.80 -2.49
N THR A 83 -30.80 0.98 -1.48
CA THR A 83 -32.20 1.38 -1.63
C THR A 83 -32.38 2.76 -2.27
N LEU A 84 -31.41 3.69 -2.10
CA LEU A 84 -31.46 5.00 -2.75
C LEU A 84 -31.28 4.91 -4.27
N PHE A 85 -30.72 3.81 -4.77
CA PHE A 85 -30.40 3.61 -6.17
C PHE A 85 -31.32 2.59 -6.87
N GLN A 86 -32.30 2.01 -6.15
CA GLN A 86 -33.12 0.90 -6.64
C GLN A 86 -33.94 1.22 -7.90
N TYR A 87 -34.22 2.50 -8.15
CA TYR A 87 -34.97 2.96 -9.33
C TYR A 87 -34.09 3.32 -10.53
N ILE A 88 -32.76 3.24 -10.38
CA ILE A 88 -31.83 3.49 -11.47
C ILE A 88 -31.66 2.20 -12.27
N PRO A 89 -31.82 2.24 -13.61
CA PRO A 89 -31.64 1.05 -14.45
C PRO A 89 -30.26 0.41 -14.24
N SER A 90 -30.19 -0.92 -14.19
CA SER A 90 -28.94 -1.66 -13.95
C SER A 90 -27.84 -1.28 -14.94
N SER A 91 -28.18 -1.12 -16.23
CA SER A 91 -27.23 -0.67 -17.27
C SER A 91 -26.65 0.72 -16.99
N LYS A 92 -27.45 1.63 -16.42
CA LYS A 92 -26.99 2.96 -16.02
C LYS A 92 -26.10 2.89 -14.78
N MET A 93 -26.45 2.04 -13.81
CA MET A 93 -25.61 1.79 -12.64
C MET A 93 -24.25 1.22 -13.04
N GLU A 94 -24.21 0.20 -13.90
CA GLU A 94 -22.97 -0.38 -14.42
C GLU A 94 -22.09 0.65 -15.13
N SER A 95 -22.70 1.51 -15.96
CA SER A 95 -21.99 2.60 -16.64
C SER A 95 -21.40 3.62 -15.65
N CYS A 96 -22.17 4.02 -14.64
CA CYS A 96 -21.71 4.94 -13.60
C CYS A 96 -20.63 4.33 -12.71
N ASP A 97 -20.78 3.06 -12.32
CA ASP A 97 -19.78 2.28 -11.61
C ASP A 97 -18.46 2.24 -12.36
N ALA A 98 -18.51 1.88 -13.64
CA ALA A 98 -17.33 1.84 -14.51
C ALA A 98 -16.65 3.22 -14.55
N ARG A 99 -17.42 4.30 -14.71
CA ARG A 99 -16.87 5.65 -14.78
C ARG A 99 -16.28 6.12 -13.45
N TRP A 100 -16.88 5.79 -12.31
CA TRP A 100 -16.29 6.11 -11.01
C TRP A 100 -15.00 5.34 -10.75
N ARG A 101 -14.93 4.08 -11.15
CA ARG A 101 -13.70 3.28 -11.08
C ARG A 101 -12.61 3.91 -11.95
N GLU A 102 -12.93 4.36 -13.16
CA GLU A 102 -12.00 5.04 -14.06
C GLU A 102 -11.50 6.37 -13.47
N LEU A 103 -12.39 7.23 -12.96
CA LEU A 103 -12.02 8.51 -12.33
C LEU A 103 -11.18 8.32 -11.05
N ARG A 104 -11.51 7.30 -10.26
CA ARG A 104 -10.69 6.91 -9.11
C ARG A 104 -9.31 6.49 -9.57
N GLN A 105 -9.22 5.70 -10.63
CA GLN A 105 -7.97 5.22 -11.16
C GLN A 105 -7.10 6.33 -11.76
N SER A 106 -7.68 7.27 -12.54
CA SER A 106 -6.94 8.40 -13.09
C SER A 106 -6.36 9.29 -11.99
N THR A 107 -7.15 9.60 -10.96
CA THR A 107 -6.69 10.41 -9.83
C THR A 107 -5.67 9.68 -8.94
N TYR A 108 -5.75 8.35 -8.83
CA TYR A 108 -4.68 7.58 -8.21
C TYR A 108 -3.38 7.61 -9.03
N ALA A 109 -3.48 7.45 -10.35
CA ALA A 109 -2.34 7.51 -11.25
C ALA A 109 -1.69 8.89 -11.22
N GLU A 110 -2.46 9.97 -11.22
CA GLU A 110 -1.96 11.35 -11.05
C GLU A 110 -1.31 11.57 -9.68
N ALA A 111 -1.90 11.08 -8.59
CA ALA A 111 -1.30 11.19 -7.26
C ALA A 111 0.02 10.41 -7.14
N PHE A 112 0.11 9.28 -7.84
CA PHE A 112 1.30 8.44 -7.88
C PHE A 112 2.37 9.01 -8.81
N ALA A 113 1.98 9.45 -10.00
CA ALA A 113 2.83 10.17 -10.95
C ALA A 113 3.34 11.46 -10.32
N TYR A 114 2.52 12.22 -9.59
CA TYR A 114 2.99 13.37 -8.81
C TYR A 114 3.97 12.94 -7.71
N ARG A 115 3.83 11.79 -7.05
CA ARG A 115 4.86 11.32 -6.09
C ARG A 115 6.16 10.87 -6.78
N LEU A 116 6.08 10.46 -8.05
CA LEU A 116 7.22 10.09 -8.88
C LEU A 116 7.88 11.31 -9.58
N GLN A 117 7.07 12.30 -9.97
CA GLN A 117 7.42 13.47 -10.79
C GLN A 117 7.56 14.76 -9.98
N ALA A 118 6.94 14.87 -8.80
CA ALA A 118 7.31 15.89 -7.83
C ALA A 118 8.74 15.56 -7.48
N GLN A 119 9.64 16.23 -8.22
CA GLN A 119 11.04 16.16 -7.94
C GLN A 119 11.14 16.47 -6.46
N PRO A 120 11.69 15.55 -5.65
CA PRO A 120 12.10 15.93 -4.33
C PRO A 120 12.95 17.19 -4.51
N SER A 121 12.86 18.17 -3.61
CA SER A 121 13.70 19.37 -3.71
C SER A 121 15.15 18.95 -4.00
N PRO A 122 15.99 19.74 -4.68
CA PRO A 122 17.35 19.32 -5.05
C PRO A 122 18.16 18.67 -3.90
N LEU A 123 17.88 19.07 -2.65
CA LEU A 123 18.37 18.39 -1.45
C LEU A 123 17.73 17.01 -1.19
N GLN A 124 16.40 16.91 -1.23
CA GLN A 124 15.69 15.65 -1.06
C GLN A 124 15.98 14.66 -2.20
N SER A 125 16.32 15.09 -3.41
CA SER A 125 16.60 14.17 -4.54
C SER A 125 18.03 13.63 -4.46
N LEU A 126 18.99 14.45 -4.00
CA LEU A 126 20.33 13.99 -3.63
C LEU A 126 20.30 12.95 -2.51
N HIS A 127 19.42 13.16 -1.52
CA HIS A 127 19.34 12.32 -0.33
C HIS A 127 18.31 11.21 -0.41
N SER A 128 17.38 11.14 -1.38
CA SER A 128 16.32 10.12 -1.37
C SER A 128 16.66 8.89 -2.19
N GLY A 129 16.29 7.71 -1.68
CA GLY A 129 16.48 6.42 -2.35
C GLY A 129 15.49 6.15 -3.49
N VAL A 130 14.84 7.17 -4.05
CA VAL A 130 13.68 7.00 -4.97
C VAL A 130 14.04 6.31 -6.28
N HIS A 131 15.30 6.42 -6.73
CA HIS A 131 15.79 5.74 -7.94
C HIS A 131 16.24 4.29 -7.70
N LEU A 132 16.24 3.81 -6.45
CA LEU A 132 16.65 2.44 -6.16
C LEU A 132 15.55 1.46 -6.61
N THR A 133 15.98 0.41 -7.28
CA THR A 133 15.16 -0.74 -7.66
C THR A 133 15.27 -1.85 -6.62
N PHE A 134 14.36 -2.84 -6.69
CA PHE A 134 14.49 -4.02 -5.84
C PHE A 134 15.79 -4.79 -6.11
N GLN A 135 16.26 -4.81 -7.36
CA GLN A 135 17.53 -5.45 -7.72
C GLN A 135 18.72 -4.73 -7.08
N ASP A 136 18.67 -3.41 -6.94
CA ASP A 136 19.70 -2.66 -6.21
C ASP A 136 19.76 -3.06 -4.73
N LEU A 137 18.60 -3.36 -4.12
CA LEU A 137 18.56 -3.88 -2.75
C LEU A 137 19.23 -5.24 -2.65
N VAL A 138 18.97 -6.13 -3.61
CA VAL A 138 19.56 -7.47 -3.67
C VAL A 138 21.07 -7.38 -3.86
N HIS A 139 21.54 -6.60 -4.84
CA HIS A 139 22.99 -6.38 -5.05
C HIS A 139 23.65 -5.78 -3.82
N LYS A 140 23.01 -4.80 -3.17
CA LYS A 140 23.56 -4.20 -1.96
C LYS A 140 23.62 -5.20 -0.82
N ARG A 141 22.60 -6.04 -0.62
CA ARG A 141 22.58 -7.14 0.36
C ARG A 141 23.78 -8.06 0.17
N GLU A 142 24.06 -8.47 -1.06
CA GLU A 142 25.20 -9.36 -1.34
C GLU A 142 26.55 -8.72 -0.99
N SER A 143 26.69 -7.40 -1.17
CA SER A 143 27.92 -6.68 -0.83
C SER A 143 28.16 -6.44 0.68
N LEU A 144 27.15 -6.70 1.53
CA LEU A 144 27.28 -6.46 2.97
C LEU A 144 28.03 -7.62 3.64
N PRO A 145 28.69 -7.38 4.80
CA PRO A 145 29.36 -8.43 5.54
C PRO A 145 28.38 -9.51 6.01
N ASP A 146 28.78 -10.77 5.85
CA ASP A 146 28.00 -11.93 6.28
C ASP A 146 27.77 -11.94 7.80
N GLY A 147 26.56 -12.33 8.20
CA GLY A 147 26.12 -12.32 9.61
C GLY A 147 25.89 -10.92 10.23
N SER A 148 26.20 -9.83 9.51
CA SER A 148 25.96 -8.47 10.01
C SER A 148 24.47 -8.16 10.13
N PHE A 149 24.11 -7.30 11.07
CA PHE A 149 22.73 -6.82 11.20
C PHE A 149 22.22 -6.13 9.93
N HIS A 150 23.08 -5.45 9.18
CA HIS A 150 22.72 -4.82 7.91
C HIS A 150 22.31 -5.87 6.87
N LYS A 151 23.11 -6.92 6.70
CA LYS A 151 22.81 -7.99 5.73
C LYS A 151 21.57 -8.77 6.15
N LEU A 152 21.43 -9.04 7.46
CA LEU A 152 20.26 -9.71 8.01
C LEU A 152 18.98 -8.88 7.79
N LEU A 153 19.01 -7.58 8.12
CA LEU A 153 17.89 -6.67 7.91
C LEU A 153 17.46 -6.66 6.45
N LEU A 154 18.39 -6.43 5.50
CA LEU A 154 18.05 -6.48 4.08
C LEU A 154 17.58 -7.87 3.64
N GLY A 155 18.16 -8.94 4.18
CA GLY A 155 17.74 -10.31 3.92
C GLY A 155 16.26 -10.55 4.24
N PHE A 156 15.79 -10.12 5.42
CA PHE A 156 14.38 -10.22 5.81
C PHE A 156 13.43 -9.38 4.94
N TYR A 157 13.93 -8.37 4.25
CA TYR A 157 13.14 -7.51 3.35
C TYR A 157 13.31 -7.83 1.86
N THR A 158 14.15 -8.82 1.50
CA THR A 158 14.44 -9.18 0.10
C THR A 158 14.31 -10.68 -0.19
N HIS A 159 14.46 -11.56 0.81
CA HIS A 159 14.19 -13.00 0.68
C HIS A 159 12.75 -13.37 1.03
N LEU A 160 12.05 -12.50 1.79
CA LEU A 160 10.66 -12.68 2.17
C LEU A 160 9.82 -11.52 1.65
N PRO A 161 8.52 -11.73 1.36
CA PRO A 161 7.58 -10.65 1.14
C PRO A 161 7.61 -9.65 2.31
N PRO A 162 7.92 -8.37 2.07
CA PRO A 162 8.30 -7.46 3.14
C PRO A 162 7.11 -7.04 4.01
N VAL A 163 7.17 -7.33 5.30
CA VAL A 163 6.15 -6.94 6.31
C VAL A 163 6.32 -5.49 6.80
N ARG A 164 5.29 -4.91 7.44
CA ARG A 164 5.25 -3.47 7.77
C ARG A 164 5.86 -3.17 9.13
N ALA A 165 7.19 -3.10 9.17
CA ALA A 165 7.94 -2.86 10.41
C ALA A 165 7.52 -3.84 11.54
N ASP A 166 7.15 -5.06 11.16
CA ASP A 166 6.55 -6.07 12.04
C ASP A 166 7.61 -7.03 12.64
N TYR A 167 8.89 -6.89 12.27
CA TYR A 167 10.01 -7.64 12.86
C TYR A 167 10.49 -7.07 14.22
N PHE A 168 9.71 -6.20 14.84
CA PHE A 168 10.01 -5.70 16.18
C PHE A 168 9.73 -6.80 17.20
N ALA A 169 10.53 -6.83 18.27
CA ALA A 169 10.43 -7.82 19.34
C ALA A 169 10.32 -9.28 18.86
N THR A 170 10.89 -9.63 17.69
CA THR A 170 10.89 -11.01 17.19
C THR A 170 11.88 -11.86 18.00
N GLN A 171 11.37 -12.73 18.87
CA GLN A 171 12.17 -13.63 19.70
C GLN A 171 12.83 -14.73 18.86
N ILE A 172 13.99 -15.21 19.27
CA ILE A 172 14.70 -16.34 18.65
C ILE A 172 14.70 -17.48 19.66
N LEU A 173 14.29 -18.66 19.21
CA LEU A 173 14.05 -19.83 20.05
C LEU A 173 14.52 -21.09 19.34
N ALA A 174 14.94 -22.09 20.12
CA ALA A 174 15.10 -23.44 19.61
C ALA A 174 13.72 -24.07 19.36
N PHE A 175 13.65 -25.03 18.43
CA PHE A 175 12.40 -25.80 18.24
C PHE A 175 12.00 -26.52 19.54
N GLY A 176 10.74 -26.34 19.93
CA GLY A 176 10.16 -26.94 21.16
C GLY A 176 10.13 -25.99 22.37
N GLU A 177 10.80 -24.85 22.32
CA GLU A 177 10.69 -23.83 23.36
C GLU A 177 9.37 -23.05 23.25
N ILE A 178 8.89 -22.51 24.38
CA ILE A 178 7.63 -21.77 24.42
C ILE A 178 7.93 -20.28 24.21
N PRO A 179 7.32 -19.62 23.20
CA PRO A 179 7.54 -18.21 22.94
C PRO A 179 6.93 -17.34 24.04
N THR A 180 7.67 -16.31 24.44
CA THR A 180 7.21 -15.27 25.37
C THR A 180 6.85 -13.97 24.64
N SER A 181 7.22 -13.86 23.36
CA SER A 181 6.85 -12.75 22.47
C SER A 181 5.82 -13.20 21.41
N PRO A 182 4.88 -12.33 21.00
CA PRO A 182 3.96 -12.61 19.89
C PRO A 182 4.67 -12.87 18.55
N ASN A 183 5.84 -12.28 18.35
CA ASN A 183 6.65 -12.45 17.14
C ASN A 183 7.85 -13.32 17.51
N TYR A 184 8.11 -14.39 16.79
CA TYR A 184 9.22 -15.29 17.08
C TYR A 184 9.73 -16.05 15.86
N ILE A 185 10.94 -16.58 15.97
CA ILE A 185 11.60 -17.46 15.00
C ILE A 185 12.04 -18.70 15.75
N TYR A 186 11.55 -19.86 15.33
CA TYR A 186 12.18 -21.13 15.67
C TYR A 186 13.36 -21.38 14.76
N HIS A 187 14.47 -21.90 15.31
CA HIS A 187 15.59 -22.34 14.50
C HIS A 187 16.25 -23.60 15.06
N ASP A 188 16.91 -24.33 14.16
CA ASP A 188 17.90 -25.36 14.46
C ASP A 188 19.10 -25.18 13.51
N ALA A 189 19.94 -26.21 13.35
CA ALA A 189 21.10 -26.16 12.46
C ALA A 189 20.74 -26.26 10.96
N THR A 190 19.50 -26.60 10.62
CA THR A 190 19.04 -26.94 9.27
C THR A 190 17.98 -26.01 8.71
N ARG A 191 17.15 -25.42 9.59
CA ARG A 191 16.03 -24.58 9.18
C ARG A 191 15.68 -23.52 10.20
N SER A 192 14.94 -22.52 9.73
CA SER A 192 14.29 -21.54 10.59
C SER A 192 12.88 -21.24 10.11
N TYR A 193 11.99 -20.98 11.05
CA TYR A 193 10.57 -20.73 10.81
C TYR A 193 10.13 -19.49 11.59
N LEU A 194 9.72 -18.47 10.85
CA LEU A 194 9.24 -17.20 11.37
C LEU A 194 7.73 -17.24 11.58
N VAL A 195 7.30 -16.71 12.72
CA VAL A 195 5.91 -16.47 13.08
C VAL A 195 5.74 -15.02 13.54
N LEU A 196 4.78 -14.32 12.95
CA LEU A 196 4.37 -12.99 13.36
C LEU A 196 2.87 -12.99 13.69
N THR A 197 2.53 -12.59 14.91
CA THR A 197 1.13 -12.44 15.35
C THR A 197 0.80 -11.01 15.79
N ASP A 198 1.82 -10.19 16.10
CA ASP A 198 1.65 -8.76 16.38
C ASP A 198 2.03 -7.90 15.16
N PHE A 199 1.02 -7.64 14.32
CA PHE A 199 1.13 -6.77 13.16
C PHE A 199 -0.14 -5.92 12.98
N LYS A 200 -0.04 -4.84 12.22
CA LYS A 200 -1.08 -3.79 12.13
C LYS A 200 -2.48 -4.30 11.74
N THR A 201 -2.57 -5.46 11.12
CA THR A 201 -3.80 -6.09 10.61
C THR A 201 -4.08 -7.45 11.27
N SER A 202 -3.49 -7.72 12.44
CA SER A 202 -3.66 -8.99 13.18
C SER A 202 -5.12 -9.32 13.51
N HIS A 203 -5.99 -8.32 13.56
CA HIS A 203 -7.45 -8.51 13.69
C HIS A 203 -8.12 -9.15 12.47
N ILE A 204 -7.47 -9.12 11.30
CA ILE A 204 -7.98 -9.64 10.03
C ILE A 204 -7.22 -10.91 9.63
N TYR A 205 -5.90 -10.90 9.80
CA TYR A 205 -5.03 -12.06 9.57
C TYR A 205 -4.53 -12.55 10.92
N LYS A 206 -4.78 -13.81 11.27
CA LYS A 206 -4.43 -14.30 12.62
C LYS A 206 -2.92 -14.45 12.81
N GLU A 207 -2.19 -14.71 11.74
CA GLU A 207 -0.78 -15.05 11.78
C GLU A 207 -0.15 -14.86 10.39
N ILE A 208 1.12 -14.46 10.35
CA ILE A 208 1.98 -14.51 9.17
C ILE A 208 3.11 -15.47 9.48
N THR A 209 3.27 -16.49 8.64
CA THR A 209 4.30 -17.51 8.83
C THR A 209 5.19 -17.62 7.60
N HIS A 210 6.49 -17.83 7.80
CA HIS A 210 7.45 -18.04 6.73
C HIS A 210 8.50 -19.08 7.12
N ASP A 211 8.72 -20.07 6.26
CA ASP A 211 9.99 -20.79 6.27
C ASP A 211 11.07 -19.84 5.74
N LEU A 212 12.16 -19.68 6.50
CA LEU A 212 13.28 -18.88 6.04
C LEU A 212 14.02 -19.63 4.93
N PRO A 213 14.16 -19.04 3.73
CA PRO A 213 14.96 -19.63 2.66
C PRO A 213 16.38 -19.88 3.14
N LEU A 214 17.03 -20.94 2.63
CA LEU A 214 18.38 -21.34 3.05
C LEU A 214 19.39 -20.17 3.11
N PRO A 215 19.45 -19.25 2.13
CA PRO A 215 20.34 -18.09 2.22
C PRO A 215 20.07 -17.20 3.45
N LEU A 216 18.80 -16.96 3.78
CA LEU A 216 18.42 -16.15 4.94
C LEU A 216 18.66 -16.89 6.26
N HIS A 217 18.37 -18.20 6.29
CA HIS A 217 18.67 -19.07 7.44
C HIS A 217 20.18 -19.05 7.75
N SER A 218 21.04 -19.28 6.76
CA SER A 218 22.50 -19.27 6.96
C SER A 218 23.00 -17.95 7.51
N GLN A 219 22.45 -16.83 7.03
CA GLN A 219 22.78 -15.50 7.55
C GLN A 219 22.30 -15.29 8.98
N LEU A 220 21.13 -15.83 9.36
CA LEU A 220 20.64 -15.80 10.73
C LEU A 220 21.57 -16.58 11.67
N ILE A 221 21.92 -17.82 11.33
CA ILE A 221 22.80 -18.68 12.15
C ILE A 221 24.18 -18.04 12.32
N LEU A 222 24.76 -17.52 11.24
CA LEU A 222 26.04 -16.82 11.31
C LEU A 222 25.94 -15.52 12.13
N SER A 223 24.84 -14.79 12.01
CA SER A 223 24.61 -13.60 12.83
C SER A 223 24.52 -13.94 14.32
N LEU A 224 23.94 -15.08 14.67
CA LEU A 224 23.82 -15.54 16.06
C LEU A 224 25.15 -16.05 16.61
N SER A 225 26.00 -16.68 15.79
CA SER A 225 27.33 -17.11 16.24
C SER A 225 28.26 -15.91 16.47
N LEU A 226 28.16 -14.87 15.65
CA LEU A 226 28.93 -13.63 15.81
C LEU A 226 28.43 -12.76 16.97
N GLN A 227 27.11 -12.65 17.12
CA GLN A 227 26.49 -11.85 18.18
C GLN A 227 25.28 -12.59 18.78
N PRO A 228 25.51 -13.42 19.80
CA PRO A 228 24.45 -14.15 20.50
C PRO A 228 23.41 -13.21 21.11
N ARG A 229 22.12 -13.54 20.93
CA ARG A 229 20.98 -12.73 21.39
C ARG A 229 19.69 -13.54 21.36
N THR A 230 18.70 -13.11 22.12
CA THR A 230 17.37 -13.74 22.22
C THR A 230 16.32 -13.10 21.31
N PHE A 231 16.62 -11.96 20.70
CA PHE A 231 15.73 -11.27 19.76
C PHE A 231 16.44 -10.97 18.45
N LEU A 232 15.70 -11.01 17.35
CA LEU A 232 16.21 -10.84 15.99
C LEU A 232 17.04 -9.58 15.82
N PHE A 233 16.52 -8.46 16.32
CA PHE A 233 17.19 -7.17 16.39
C PHE A 233 17.06 -6.62 17.80
N VAL A 234 18.18 -6.16 18.35
CA VAL A 234 18.26 -5.61 19.71
C VAL A 234 18.84 -4.19 19.69
N ASN A 235 18.47 -3.39 20.67
CA ASN A 235 19.05 -2.07 20.88
C ASN A 235 20.47 -2.17 21.51
N LYS A 236 21.09 -1.03 21.78
CA LYS A 236 22.41 -0.94 22.43
C LYS A 236 22.47 -1.52 23.86
N PHE A 237 21.32 -1.76 24.47
CA PHE A 237 21.16 -2.37 25.80
C PHE A 237 20.80 -3.87 25.70
N HIS A 238 20.86 -4.46 24.50
CA HIS A 238 20.45 -5.85 24.23
C HIS A 238 18.96 -6.16 24.45
N GLU A 239 18.11 -5.13 24.45
CA GLU A 239 16.66 -5.28 24.61
C GLU A 239 15.94 -5.24 23.26
N PRO A 240 14.74 -5.86 23.15
CA PRO A 240 13.94 -5.79 21.94
C PRO A 240 13.42 -4.37 21.68
N PHE A 241 13.30 -4.03 20.40
CA PHE A 241 12.62 -2.81 19.98
C PHE A 241 11.10 -2.94 20.11
N ASN A 242 10.42 -1.84 20.48
CA ASN A 242 9.00 -1.69 20.17
C ASN A 242 8.81 -1.29 18.71
N ARG A 243 7.58 -1.39 18.18
CA ARG A 243 7.26 -1.09 16.77
C ARG A 243 7.77 0.27 16.28
N TYR A 244 7.60 1.33 17.09
CA TYR A 244 8.02 2.68 16.71
C TYR A 244 9.54 2.80 16.63
N THR A 245 10.23 2.37 17.69
CA THR A 245 11.70 2.40 17.78
C THR A 245 12.36 1.49 16.75
N PHE A 246 11.76 0.33 16.45
CA PHE A 246 12.20 -0.56 15.37
C PHE A 246 12.14 0.14 14.01
N SER A 247 11.00 0.77 13.69
CA SER A 247 10.85 1.46 12.41
C SER A 247 11.86 2.58 12.25
N HIS A 248 12.17 3.33 13.32
CA HIS A 248 13.18 4.38 13.30
C HIS A 248 14.58 3.79 13.11
N TRP A 249 14.95 2.80 13.93
CA TRP A 249 16.23 2.12 13.85
C TRP A 249 16.48 1.52 12.47
N ALA A 250 15.49 0.79 11.92
CA ALA A 250 15.60 0.16 10.61
C ALA A 250 15.79 1.20 9.50
N ASN A 251 15.04 2.32 9.52
CA ASN A 251 15.24 3.40 8.55
C ASN A 251 16.65 4.02 8.67
N GLN A 252 17.19 4.19 9.88
CA GLN A 252 18.57 4.65 10.08
C GLN A 252 19.60 3.65 9.53
N GLN A 253 19.35 2.34 9.69
CA GLN A 253 20.21 1.31 9.09
C GLN A 253 20.18 1.40 7.56
N LEU A 254 18.99 1.55 6.95
CA LEU A 254 18.85 1.72 5.51
C LEU A 254 19.58 2.98 5.01
N GLU A 255 19.44 4.10 5.71
CA GLU A 255 20.19 5.31 5.39
C GLU A 255 21.70 5.09 5.50
N THR A 256 22.16 4.34 6.50
CA THR A 256 23.57 4.00 6.65
C THR A 256 24.08 3.12 5.50
N ILE A 257 23.29 2.13 5.09
CA ILE A 257 23.62 1.18 4.03
C ILE A 257 23.68 1.87 2.66
N PHE A 258 22.65 2.66 2.32
CA PHE A 258 22.48 3.22 0.99
C PHE A 258 23.00 4.66 0.85
N LYS A 259 23.35 5.31 1.96
CA LYS A 259 23.67 6.75 2.04
C LYS A 259 22.57 7.63 1.46
N LYS A 260 21.33 7.13 1.55
CA LYS A 260 20.11 7.74 1.02
C LYS A 260 18.97 7.45 1.99
N GLY A 261 18.10 8.43 2.23
CA GLY A 261 16.83 8.34 2.90
C GLY A 261 15.94 7.29 2.23
N LEU A 262 15.95 6.10 2.81
CA LEU A 262 15.17 4.95 2.39
C LEU A 262 14.37 4.46 3.59
N THR A 263 13.10 4.14 3.36
CA THR A 263 12.19 3.70 4.41
C THR A 263 11.70 2.28 4.19
N LEU A 264 11.30 1.61 5.27
CA LEU A 264 10.63 0.30 5.19
C LEU A 264 9.41 0.28 4.26
N THR A 265 8.71 1.41 4.14
CA THR A 265 7.57 1.54 3.21
C THR A 265 8.04 1.53 1.76
N MET A 266 9.17 2.16 1.45
CA MET A 266 9.76 2.14 0.09
C MET A 266 10.22 0.73 -0.30
N LEU A 267 10.81 -0.04 0.62
CA LEU A 267 11.18 -1.44 0.36
C LEU A 267 9.98 -2.27 -0.10
N ARG A 268 8.83 -2.09 0.56
CA ARG A 268 7.58 -2.75 0.19
C ARG A 268 7.11 -2.36 -1.21
N HIS A 269 7.20 -1.08 -1.56
CA HIS A 269 6.85 -0.62 -2.90
C HIS A 269 7.78 -1.19 -3.98
N MET A 270 9.08 -1.27 -3.71
CA MET A 270 10.06 -1.89 -4.62
C MET A 270 9.75 -3.38 -4.84
N PHE A 271 9.49 -4.15 -3.78
CA PHE A 271 9.09 -5.56 -3.93
C PHE A 271 7.80 -5.71 -4.73
N ILE A 272 6.78 -4.91 -4.44
CA ILE A 272 5.52 -4.96 -5.17
C ILE A 272 5.72 -4.68 -6.67
N SER A 273 6.64 -3.78 -7.02
CA SER A 273 6.94 -3.47 -8.43
C SER A 273 7.57 -4.64 -9.21
N THR A 274 8.08 -5.68 -8.53
CA THR A 274 8.59 -6.88 -9.20
C THR A 274 7.52 -7.94 -9.47
N ILE A 275 6.31 -7.78 -8.93
CA ILE A 275 5.22 -8.74 -9.13
C ILE A 275 4.60 -8.51 -10.49
N ASP A 276 4.58 -9.56 -11.32
CA ASP A 276 3.82 -9.54 -12.56
C ASP A 276 2.34 -9.77 -12.30
N PHE A 277 1.63 -8.67 -12.03
CA PHE A 277 0.19 -8.70 -11.79
C PHE A 277 -0.63 -9.17 -12.99
N ASN A 278 -0.10 -9.10 -14.23
CA ASN A 278 -0.83 -9.51 -15.42
C ASN A 278 -0.93 -11.05 -15.50
N ASN A 279 0.15 -11.73 -15.13
CA ASN A 279 0.26 -13.19 -15.18
C ASN A 279 0.01 -13.89 -13.84
N SER A 280 -0.08 -13.15 -12.72
CA SER A 280 -0.39 -13.72 -11.41
C SER A 280 -1.87 -14.03 -11.24
N THR A 281 -2.21 -15.22 -10.72
CA THR A 281 -3.60 -15.58 -10.38
C THR A 281 -4.10 -14.84 -9.14
N PRO A 282 -5.42 -14.68 -8.96
CA PRO A 282 -5.99 -14.10 -7.74
C PRO A 282 -5.51 -14.77 -6.45
N GLU A 283 -5.30 -16.09 -6.48
CA GLU A 283 -4.81 -16.90 -5.34
C GLU A 283 -3.34 -16.61 -5.03
N GLN A 284 -2.49 -16.47 -6.05
CA GLN A 284 -1.09 -16.08 -5.88
C GLN A 284 -0.97 -14.69 -5.28
N LEU A 285 -1.78 -13.76 -5.80
CA LEU A 285 -1.87 -12.42 -5.27
C LEU A 285 -2.36 -12.44 -3.82
N GLN A 286 -3.45 -13.13 -3.52
CA GLN A 286 -3.93 -13.27 -2.15
C GLN A 286 -2.86 -13.85 -1.21
N THR A 287 -2.11 -14.85 -1.67
CA THR A 287 -0.98 -15.44 -0.93
C THR A 287 0.08 -14.40 -0.59
N ILE A 288 0.52 -13.62 -1.58
CA ILE A 288 1.49 -12.53 -1.37
C ILE A 288 0.93 -11.48 -0.39
N GLY A 289 -0.34 -11.12 -0.52
CA GLY A 289 -0.99 -10.16 0.39
C GLY A 289 -1.00 -10.65 1.83
N ASN A 290 -1.39 -11.91 2.04
CA ASN A 290 -1.39 -12.55 3.34
C ASN A 290 0.02 -12.58 3.93
N GLN A 291 1.02 -12.96 3.14
CA GLN A 291 2.42 -12.99 3.51
C GLN A 291 2.99 -11.61 3.89
N MET A 292 2.48 -10.54 3.29
CA MET A 292 2.87 -9.16 3.61
C MET A 292 2.04 -8.53 4.74
N GLY A 293 1.00 -9.21 5.25
CA GLY A 293 0.06 -8.72 6.26
C GLY A 293 -0.99 -7.73 5.74
N HIS A 294 -1.38 -7.78 4.46
CA HIS A 294 -2.31 -6.83 3.85
C HIS A 294 -3.23 -7.42 2.78
N HIS A 295 -4.46 -6.92 2.68
CA HIS A 295 -5.39 -7.32 1.61
C HIS A 295 -4.96 -6.72 0.27
N ILE A 296 -4.65 -7.58 -0.72
CA ILE A 296 -4.23 -7.15 -2.07
C ILE A 296 -5.27 -6.28 -2.76
N SER A 297 -6.55 -6.28 -2.37
CA SER A 297 -7.55 -5.36 -2.96
C SER A 297 -7.22 -3.87 -2.81
N GLN A 298 -6.40 -3.47 -1.83
CA GLN A 298 -5.87 -2.09 -1.76
C GLN A 298 -4.81 -1.81 -2.84
N GLN A 299 -4.27 -2.86 -3.47
CA GLN A 299 -3.21 -2.84 -4.47
C GLN A 299 -3.69 -3.31 -5.88
N LEU A 300 -4.75 -4.10 -6.00
CA LEU A 300 -5.39 -4.42 -7.30
C LEU A 300 -5.97 -3.20 -8.02
N LEU A 301 -6.20 -2.10 -7.29
CA LEU A 301 -6.50 -0.78 -7.87
C LEU A 301 -5.40 -0.24 -8.80
N TYR A 302 -4.20 -0.86 -8.80
CA TYR A 302 -3.10 -0.52 -9.70
C TYR A 302 -3.14 -1.27 -11.05
N LYS A 303 -3.96 -2.32 -11.24
CA LYS A 303 -3.91 -3.21 -12.44
C LYS A 303 -4.75 -2.77 -13.64
N TRP A 304 -5.85 -2.02 -13.51
CA TRP A 304 -6.77 -1.83 -14.67
C TRP A 304 -6.25 -0.88 -15.78
N LYS A 305 -4.95 -0.59 -15.89
CA LYS A 305 -4.39 0.34 -16.90
C LYS A 305 -3.24 -0.22 -17.74
N SER A 306 -2.98 -1.52 -17.68
CA SER A 306 -1.96 -2.15 -18.54
C SER A 306 -2.52 -2.97 -19.70
N GLN A 307 -3.83 -3.12 -19.86
CA GLN A 307 -4.40 -3.84 -21.01
C GLN A 307 -5.66 -3.16 -21.55
N GLY A 308 -5.54 -2.61 -22.76
CA GLY A 308 -6.67 -2.16 -23.58
C GLY A 308 -6.38 -0.95 -24.46
N THR A 309 -5.43 -1.07 -25.40
CA THR A 309 -5.56 -0.69 -26.83
C THR A 309 -4.19 -0.80 -27.51
N GLU A 310 -3.91 -1.96 -28.10
CA GLU A 310 -3.34 -1.99 -29.44
C GLU A 310 -4.46 -2.44 -30.39
N ASP A 311 -4.43 -1.85 -31.58
CA ASP A 311 -5.13 -2.21 -32.81
C ASP A 311 -6.59 -1.78 -33.00
N ALA A 312 -6.78 -0.65 -33.70
CA ALA A 312 -7.16 -0.66 -35.13
C ALA A 312 -7.60 0.74 -35.60
N GLN A 313 -6.86 1.35 -36.53
CA GLN A 313 -7.41 1.92 -37.77
C GLN A 313 -6.29 2.42 -38.68
N ASP A 314 -5.95 1.55 -39.63
CA ASP A 314 -5.50 1.93 -40.97
C ASP A 314 -6.66 2.65 -41.70
N LYS A 315 -6.41 3.85 -42.25
CA LYS A 315 -6.72 4.23 -43.65
C LYS A 315 -6.65 5.73 -43.93
N SER A 316 -5.80 6.05 -44.90
CA SER A 316 -5.99 6.97 -46.05
C SER A 316 -6.31 8.46 -45.84
N SER A 317 -5.38 9.32 -46.27
CA SER A 317 -5.51 10.29 -47.39
C SER A 317 -4.39 11.35 -47.22
N GLU A 318 -3.46 11.46 -48.18
CA GLU A 318 -3.30 12.63 -49.10
C GLU A 318 -2.77 13.89 -48.35
N ASP A 319 -1.75 14.64 -48.79
CA ASP A 319 -1.28 14.91 -50.13
C ASP A 319 0.03 15.73 -50.07
N SER A 320 0.75 15.75 -51.20
CA SER A 320 1.60 16.84 -51.74
C SER A 320 2.23 17.92 -50.82
N ASP A 321 3.56 18.05 -50.83
CA ASP A 321 4.29 19.15 -51.51
C ASP A 321 5.68 19.42 -50.91
N SER A 322 6.62 19.57 -51.86
CA SER A 322 8.00 20.12 -51.78
C SER A 322 9.13 19.20 -51.32
#